data_AF-A0A847BFV2-F1
#
_entry.id   AF-A0A847BFV2-F1
#
_cell.length_a   1.000
_cell.length_b   1.000
_cell.length_c   1.000
_cell.angle_alpha   90.00
_cell.angle_beta   90.00
_cell.angle_gamma   90.00
#
_symmetry.space_group_name_H-M   'P 1'
#
loop_
_entity.id
_entity.type
_entity.pdbx_description
1 polymer ?
#
loop_
_entity_poly.entity_id
_entity_poly.type
_entity_poly.pdbx_seq_one_letter_code
_entity_poly.pdbx_strand_id
1 'polypeptide(L)'
;MLTARHSSASPAPQTAGRYRGALLGLAVGDAFGTTLEYCLRDQSPLHTEMLGGGAFDVAPGEWTDDTTMALCLAESLVACQGFDPHNQMDRYVRWWQQGEMSCQGRCIDIGGVVVDVGRHDHDVQGFQGGVFGKGR
;
A
#
# COMPACT_ATOMS: atom_id res chain seq x y z
N MET A 1 0.83 2.24 38.10
CA MET A 1 -0.07 1.72 37.06
C MET A 1 -0.97 2.87 36.61
N LEU A 2 -0.53 3.65 35.62
CA LEU A 2 -1.29 4.80 35.10
C LEU A 2 -1.62 4.50 33.64
N THR A 3 -2.86 4.09 33.37
CA THR A 3 -3.36 3.96 32.00
C THR A 3 -3.71 5.35 31.50
N ALA A 4 -2.88 5.92 30.63
CA ALA A 4 -3.22 7.14 29.91
C ALA A 4 -4.32 6.82 28.90
N ARG A 5 -5.54 7.28 29.18
CA ARG A 5 -6.64 7.27 28.22
C ARG A 5 -6.31 8.29 27.14
N HIS A 6 -6.24 7.86 25.89
CA HIS A 6 -6.21 8.77 24.75
C HIS A 6 -7.57 9.47 24.66
N SER A 7 -7.60 10.79 24.81
CA SER A 7 -8.82 11.58 24.62
C SER A 7 -9.20 11.62 23.15
N SER A 8 -10.43 11.23 22.83
CA SER A 8 -11.04 11.26 21.51
C SER A 8 -11.50 12.67 21.11
N ALA A 9 -10.56 13.62 21.00
CA ALA A 9 -10.87 14.93 20.42
C ALA A 9 -10.79 14.83 18.90
N SER A 10 -11.88 15.17 18.19
CA SER A 10 -11.86 15.28 16.73
C SER A 10 -10.79 16.30 16.29
N PRO A 11 -9.97 15.99 15.29
CA PRO A 11 -8.92 16.91 14.84
C PRO A 11 -9.55 18.22 14.38
N ALA A 12 -8.91 19.34 14.73
CA ALA A 12 -9.32 20.66 14.26
C ALA A 12 -9.44 20.64 12.71
N PRO A 13 -10.37 21.39 12.10
CA PRO A 13 -10.68 21.32 10.67
C PRO A 13 -9.44 21.43 9.75
N GLN A 14 -8.47 22.25 10.16
CA GLN A 14 -7.21 22.45 9.45
C GLN A 14 -6.31 21.20 9.45
N THR A 15 -6.34 20.40 10.51
CA THR A 15 -5.55 19.18 10.65
C THR A 15 -6.15 18.05 9.81
N ALA A 16 -7.47 17.89 9.82
CA ALA A 16 -8.15 16.93 8.96
C ALA A 16 -7.90 17.21 7.47
N GLY A 17 -7.87 18.48 7.07
CA GLY A 17 -7.48 18.89 5.71
C GLY A 17 -6.07 18.46 5.34
N ARG A 18 -5.10 18.59 6.26
CA ARG A 18 -3.71 18.14 6.04
C ARG A 18 -3.60 16.63 5.88
N TYR A 19 -4.32 15.85 6.69
CA TYR A 19 -4.29 14.38 6.58
C TYR A 19 -4.90 13.89 5.27
N ARG A 20 -6.04 14.45 4.86
CA ARG A 20 -6.64 14.14 3.56
C ARG A 20 -5.73 14.57 2.41
N GLY A 21 -5.15 15.77 2.49
CA GLY A 21 -4.23 16.29 1.50
C GLY A 21 -2.96 15.42 1.36
N ALA A 22 -2.46 14.84 2.45
CA ALA A 22 -1.32 13.93 2.40
C ALA A 22 -1.64 12.63 1.65
N LEU A 23 -2.77 11.98 1.96
CA LEU A 23 -3.17 10.74 1.29
C LEU A 23 -3.57 10.96 -0.18
N LEU A 24 -4.32 12.03 -0.46
CA LEU A 24 -4.67 12.39 -1.83
C LEU A 24 -3.44 12.84 -2.62
N GLY A 25 -2.53 13.59 -2.00
CA GLY A 25 -1.29 14.04 -2.63
C GLY A 25 -0.35 12.89 -2.98
N LEU A 26 -0.30 11.84 -2.15
CA LEU A 26 0.38 10.59 -2.47
C LEU A 26 -0.22 9.98 -3.75
N ALA A 27 -1.53 9.76 -3.78
CA ALA A 27 -2.19 9.14 -4.94
C ALA A 27 -2.08 9.98 -6.22
N VAL A 28 -2.17 11.31 -6.10
CA VAL A 28 -1.97 12.23 -7.24
C VAL A 28 -0.53 12.19 -7.73
N GLY A 29 0.46 12.17 -6.83
CA GLY A 29 1.87 12.12 -7.18
C GLY A 29 2.26 10.82 -7.88
N ASP A 30 1.76 9.70 -7.37
CA ASP A 30 1.90 8.37 -7.95
C ASP A 30 1.29 8.32 -9.38
N ALA A 31 0.00 8.61 -9.52
CA ALA A 31 -0.70 8.58 -10.82
C ALA A 31 -0.11 9.55 -11.85
N PHE A 32 0.43 10.68 -11.40
CA PHE A 32 1.14 11.62 -12.28
C PHE A 32 2.53 11.08 -12.66
N GLY A 33 3.29 10.61 -11.69
CA GLY A 33 4.68 10.17 -11.84
C GLY A 33 4.85 8.92 -12.70
N THR A 34 3.92 7.95 -12.60
CA THR A 34 4.02 6.67 -13.33
C THR A 34 4.07 6.84 -14.86
N THR A 35 3.53 7.94 -15.39
CA THR A 35 3.63 8.28 -16.83
C THR A 35 5.09 8.34 -17.31
N LEU A 36 6.00 8.81 -16.45
CA LEU A 36 7.42 9.01 -16.76
C LEU A 36 8.32 7.93 -16.15
N GLU A 37 7.73 6.86 -15.65
CA GLU A 37 8.50 5.79 -15.02
C GLU A 37 9.45 5.14 -16.03
N TYR A 38 10.68 4.87 -15.58
CA TYR A 38 11.80 4.39 -16.41
C TYR A 38 12.23 5.33 -17.56
N CYS A 39 11.64 6.52 -17.70
CA CYS A 39 12.15 7.52 -18.62
C CYS A 39 13.44 8.15 -18.08
N LEU A 40 14.35 8.47 -19.00
CA LEU A 40 15.53 9.25 -18.66
C LEU A 40 15.13 10.70 -18.36
N ARG A 41 15.72 11.26 -17.31
CA ARG A 41 15.52 12.65 -16.89
C ARG A 41 15.77 13.60 -18.08
N ASP A 42 14.89 14.59 -18.23
CA ASP A 42 14.94 15.64 -19.26
C ASP A 42 14.85 15.15 -20.71
N GLN A 43 14.41 13.91 -20.95
CA GLN A 43 14.19 13.38 -22.31
C GLN A 43 12.74 13.37 -22.75
N SER A 44 11.80 13.59 -21.82
CA SER A 44 10.38 13.73 -22.13
C SER A 44 9.99 15.21 -22.17
N PRO A 45 8.96 15.59 -22.97
CA PRO A 45 8.37 16.92 -22.88
C PRO A 45 7.93 17.25 -21.45
N LEU A 46 7.77 18.54 -21.17
CA LEU A 46 7.28 18.99 -19.86
C LEU A 46 5.94 18.32 -19.57
N HIS A 47 5.93 17.49 -18.53
CA HIS A 47 4.74 16.78 -18.07
C HIS A 47 3.96 17.69 -17.11
N THR A 48 2.75 18.10 -17.50
CA THR A 48 1.92 19.05 -16.74
C THR A 48 0.48 18.56 -16.53
N GLU A 49 0.10 17.47 -17.18
CA GLU A 49 -1.26 16.94 -17.18
C GLU A 49 -1.24 15.46 -16.80
N MET A 50 -2.36 14.98 -16.27
CA MET A 50 -2.52 13.58 -15.89
C MET A 50 -2.87 12.76 -17.14
N LEU A 51 -1.85 12.27 -17.84
CA LEU A 51 -2.00 11.62 -19.15
C LEU A 51 -2.15 10.10 -19.07
N GLY A 52 -1.68 9.47 -17.98
CA GLY A 52 -1.57 8.01 -17.90
C GLY A 52 -0.49 7.45 -18.84
N GLY A 53 -0.65 6.21 -19.28
CA GLY A 53 0.30 5.49 -20.12
C GLY A 53 1.43 4.88 -19.29
N GLY A 54 2.68 5.23 -19.62
CA GLY A 54 3.87 4.72 -18.92
C GLY A 54 4.13 3.23 -19.17
N ALA A 55 4.97 2.63 -18.32
CA ALA A 55 5.36 1.22 -18.46
C ALA A 55 4.22 0.22 -18.18
N PHE A 56 3.14 0.69 -17.55
CA PHE A 56 2.04 -0.16 -17.08
C PHE A 56 0.71 0.10 -17.80
N ASP A 57 0.70 0.98 -18.81
CA ASP A 57 -0.46 1.36 -19.61
C ASP A 57 -1.66 1.78 -18.74
N VAL A 58 -1.39 2.63 -17.74
CA VAL A 58 -2.41 3.14 -16.81
C VAL A 58 -3.33 4.14 -17.50
N ALA A 59 -4.61 4.16 -17.15
CA ALA A 59 -5.49 5.25 -17.58
C ALA A 59 -5.15 6.56 -16.83
N PRO A 60 -5.52 7.75 -17.36
CA PRO A 60 -5.44 9.01 -16.63
C PRO A 60 -6.03 8.91 -15.21
N GLY A 61 -5.18 9.07 -14.19
CA GLY A 61 -5.57 9.07 -12.78
C GLY A 61 -5.55 7.72 -12.09
N GLU A 62 -5.18 6.65 -12.80
CA GLU A 62 -4.81 5.38 -12.19
C GLU A 62 -3.41 5.46 -11.56
N TRP A 63 -3.21 4.73 -10.46
CA TRP A 63 -2.04 4.76 -9.57
C TRP A 63 -1.37 3.38 -9.48
N THR A 64 -0.15 3.28 -8.93
CA THR A 64 0.62 2.03 -8.87
C THR A 64 0.64 1.40 -7.46
N ASP A 65 1.71 0.67 -7.15
CA ASP A 65 1.95 0.00 -5.88
C ASP A 65 2.02 0.99 -4.72
N ASP A 66 2.61 2.17 -4.90
CA ASP A 66 2.73 3.21 -3.87
C ASP A 66 1.39 3.52 -3.21
N THR A 67 0.37 3.85 -4.00
CA THR A 67 -0.99 4.13 -3.49
C THR A 67 -1.65 2.86 -2.96
N THR A 68 -1.47 1.74 -3.64
CA THR A 68 -2.11 0.48 -3.23
C THR A 68 -1.59 0.01 -1.86
N MET A 69 -0.28 0.07 -1.63
CA MET A 69 0.36 -0.24 -0.35
C MET A 69 -0.06 0.75 0.74
N ALA A 70 -0.15 2.04 0.43
CA ALA A 70 -0.66 3.05 1.36
C ALA A 70 -2.11 2.75 1.79
N LEU A 71 -2.98 2.34 0.86
CA LEU A 71 -4.35 1.93 1.14
C LEU A 71 -4.40 0.66 2.01
N CYS A 72 -3.62 -0.36 1.68
CA CYS A 72 -3.52 -1.57 2.49
C CYS A 72 -3.04 -1.28 3.93
N LEU A 73 -2.06 -0.39 4.10
CA LEU A 73 -1.61 0.06 5.42
C LEU A 73 -2.71 0.82 6.16
N ALA A 74 -3.38 1.77 5.52
CA ALA A 74 -4.47 2.54 6.12
C ALA A 74 -5.61 1.61 6.59
N GLU A 75 -6.00 0.64 5.77
CA GLU A 75 -7.00 -0.37 6.12
C GLU A 75 -6.56 -1.26 7.29
N SER A 76 -5.29 -1.64 7.36
CA SER A 76 -4.74 -2.38 8.52
C SER A 76 -4.83 -1.55 9.80
N LEU A 77 -4.41 -0.28 9.75
CA LEU A 77 -4.45 0.63 10.90
C LEU A 77 -5.86 0.84 11.43
N VAL A 78 -6.84 1.00 10.52
CA VAL A 78 -8.25 1.16 10.88
C VAL A 78 -8.82 -0.14 11.43
N ALA A 79 -8.60 -1.28 10.78
CA ALA A 79 -9.14 -2.57 11.23
C ALA A 79 -8.58 -3.01 12.58
N CYS A 80 -7.27 -2.80 12.80
CA CYS A 80 -6.57 -3.24 14.00
C CYS A 80 -6.61 -2.21 15.14
N GLN A 81 -7.11 -0.99 14.88
CA GLN A 81 -7.06 0.15 15.82
C GLN A 81 -5.63 0.42 16.34
N GLY A 82 -4.64 0.25 15.47
CA GLY A 82 -3.23 0.25 15.81
C GLY A 82 -2.37 -0.36 14.70
N PHE A 83 -1.06 -0.44 14.92
CA PHE A 83 -0.14 -1.03 13.97
C PHE A 83 -0.01 -2.55 14.20
N ASP A 84 -0.41 -3.33 13.19
CA ASP A 84 -0.22 -4.79 13.14
C ASP A 84 0.51 -5.16 11.83
N PRO A 85 1.79 -5.58 11.92
CA PRO A 85 2.58 -5.92 10.74
C PRO A 85 2.09 -7.20 10.04
N HIS A 86 1.47 -8.15 10.75
CA HIS A 86 0.93 -9.36 10.13
C HIS A 86 -0.31 -9.03 9.31
N ASN A 87 -1.25 -8.27 9.88
CA ASN A 87 -2.45 -7.84 9.14
C ASN A 87 -2.09 -6.98 7.90
N GLN A 88 -1.08 -6.13 8.03
CA GLN A 88 -0.55 -5.36 6.91
C GLN A 88 0.02 -6.27 5.81
N MET A 89 0.83 -7.27 6.18
CA MET A 89 1.44 -8.19 5.21
C MET A 89 0.41 -9.06 4.50
N ASP A 90 -0.58 -9.56 5.22
CA ASP A 90 -1.70 -10.31 4.63
C ASP A 90 -2.44 -9.49 3.56
N ARG A 91 -2.57 -8.18 3.74
CA ARG A 91 -3.18 -7.27 2.76
C ARG A 91 -2.29 -7.07 1.54
N TYR A 92 -0.99 -6.92 1.72
CA TYR A 92 -0.04 -6.83 0.61
C TYR A 92 -0.03 -8.11 -0.22
N VAL A 93 -0.09 -9.27 0.44
CA VAL A 93 -0.24 -10.57 -0.22
C VAL A 93 -1.54 -10.66 -1.01
N ARG A 94 -2.67 -10.24 -0.43
CA ARG A 94 -3.96 -10.23 -1.15
C ARG A 94 -3.94 -9.28 -2.33
N TRP A 95 -3.33 -8.11 -2.22
CA TRP A 95 -3.10 -7.24 -3.37
C TRP A 95 -2.25 -7.94 -4.43
N TRP A 96 -1.11 -8.52 -4.04
CA TRP A 96 -0.20 -9.19 -4.95
C TRP A 96 -0.86 -10.34 -5.72
N GLN A 97 -1.67 -11.16 -5.03
CA GLN A 97 -2.29 -12.35 -5.62
C GLN A 97 -3.64 -12.09 -6.28
N GLN A 98 -4.42 -11.13 -5.78
CA GLN A 98 -5.83 -10.96 -6.12
C GLN A 98 -6.16 -9.56 -6.65
N GLY A 99 -5.20 -8.62 -6.64
CA GLY A 99 -5.43 -7.25 -7.08
C GLY A 99 -6.25 -6.40 -6.11
N GLU A 100 -6.38 -6.82 -4.84
CA GLU A 100 -7.08 -6.03 -3.82
C GLU A 100 -6.52 -4.59 -3.75
N MET A 101 -7.41 -3.58 -3.70
CA MET A 101 -7.07 -2.14 -3.68
C MET A 101 -6.33 -1.59 -4.92
N SER A 102 -6.09 -2.41 -5.96
CA SER A 102 -5.53 -1.95 -7.23
C SER A 102 -6.58 -1.21 -8.08
N CYS A 103 -6.17 -0.17 -8.79
CA CYS A 103 -7.03 0.54 -9.74
C CYS A 103 -7.34 -0.30 -11.00
N GLN A 104 -6.47 -1.23 -11.38
CA GLN A 104 -6.65 -2.11 -12.55
C GLN A 104 -7.19 -3.51 -12.19
N GLY A 105 -7.51 -3.76 -10.92
CA GLY A 105 -7.95 -5.08 -10.44
C GLY A 105 -6.88 -6.18 -10.51
N ARG A 106 -5.61 -5.80 -10.70
CA ARG A 106 -4.44 -6.69 -10.69
C ARG A 106 -3.25 -6.02 -10.02
N CYS A 107 -2.31 -6.79 -9.50
CA CYS A 107 -1.05 -6.25 -9.01
C CYS A 107 -0.25 -5.62 -10.16
N ILE A 108 0.23 -4.38 -9.96
CA ILE A 108 1.12 -3.66 -10.87
C ILE A 108 2.28 -3.06 -10.07
N ASP A 109 3.44 -2.96 -10.71
CA ASP A 109 4.66 -2.35 -10.17
C ASP A 109 5.15 -2.85 -8.79
N ILE A 110 4.85 -4.10 -8.41
CA ILE A 110 5.33 -4.60 -7.12
C ILE A 110 6.85 -4.73 -7.10
N GLY A 111 7.49 -3.97 -6.21
CA GLY A 111 8.93 -4.06 -5.98
C GLY A 111 9.37 -5.45 -5.52
N GLY A 112 10.51 -5.94 -6.04
CA GLY A 112 11.00 -7.30 -5.77
C GLY A 112 11.18 -7.62 -4.28
N VAL A 113 11.53 -6.62 -3.46
CA VAL A 113 11.66 -6.77 -2.00
C VAL A 113 10.33 -7.15 -1.35
N VAL A 114 9.21 -6.59 -1.81
CA VAL A 114 7.88 -6.88 -1.26
C VAL A 114 7.45 -8.30 -1.61
N VAL A 115 7.75 -8.74 -2.84
CA VAL A 115 7.51 -10.13 -3.27
C VAL A 115 8.28 -11.12 -2.41
N ASP A 116 9.56 -10.85 -2.13
CA ASP A 116 10.40 -11.75 -1.36
C ASP A 116 9.92 -11.87 0.09
N VAL A 117 9.51 -10.77 0.73
CA VAL A 117 8.92 -10.81 2.07
C VAL A 117 7.62 -11.61 2.08
N GLY A 118 6.73 -11.41 1.10
CA GLY A 118 5.49 -12.15 0.99
C GLY A 118 5.69 -13.66 0.84
N ARG A 119 6.72 -14.08 0.10
CA ARG A 119 7.11 -15.51 0.00
C ARG A 119 7.58 -16.08 1.33
N HIS A 120 8.43 -15.36 2.06
CA HIS A 120 8.95 -15.84 3.34
C HIS A 120 7.86 -15.92 4.42
N ASP A 121 6.94 -14.95 4.47
CA ASP A 121 5.85 -14.99 5.47
C ASP A 121 4.89 -16.15 5.20
N HIS A 122 4.60 -16.47 3.94
CA HIS A 122 3.85 -17.68 3.57
C HIS A 122 4.57 -18.98 3.97
N ASP A 123 5.88 -19.07 3.75
CA ASP A 123 6.66 -20.25 4.15
C ASP A 123 6.69 -20.41 5.68
N VAL A 124 6.74 -19.30 6.43
CA VAL A 124 6.71 -19.31 7.91
C VAL A 124 5.32 -19.67 8.44
N GLN A 125 4.25 -19.13 7.86
CA GLN A 125 2.87 -19.52 8.20
C GLN A 125 2.57 -20.98 7.79
N GLY A 126 3.15 -21.47 6.69
CA GLY A 126 3.09 -22.87 6.26
C GLY A 126 3.83 -23.84 7.19
N PHE A 127 4.82 -23.37 7.94
CA PHE A 127 5.55 -24.18 8.92
C PHE A 127 4.79 -24.35 10.25
N GLN A 128 3.77 -23.54 10.56
CA GLN A 128 2.97 -23.68 11.78
C GLN A 128 1.93 -24.82 11.74
N GLY A 129 1.90 -25.64 10.68
CA GLY A 129 1.05 -26.84 10.57
C GLY A 129 1.67 -28.17 11.01
N GLY A 130 2.94 -28.17 11.45
CA GLY A 130 3.64 -29.38 11.89
C GLY A 130 3.27 -29.78 13.33
N VAL A 131 2.25 -30.63 13.47
CA VAL A 131 1.85 -31.29 14.73
C VAL A 131 3.07 -31.94 15.40
N PHE A 132 3.67 -31.28 16.39
CA PHE A 132 4.47 -31.98 17.40
C PHE A 132 3.51 -32.57 18.43
N GLY A 133 3.13 -33.81 18.17
CA GLY A 133 2.30 -34.62 19.04
C GLY A 133 2.93 -34.78 20.42
N LYS A 134 2.12 -34.53 21.46
CA LYS A 134 2.34 -35.08 22.80
C LYS A 134 2.38 -36.60 22.70
N GLY A 135 3.52 -37.19 23.01
CA GLY A 135 3.69 -38.64 23.07
C GLY A 135 4.58 -39.03 24.24
N ARG A 136 3.90 -39.36 25.35
CA ARG A 136 4.34 -40.12 26.55
C ARG A 136 5.61 -39.70 27.27
#